data_AF-A0A7E5VUT1-F1
#
_entry.id   AF-A0A7E5VUT1-F1
#
_cell.length_a   1.000
_cell.length_b   1.000
_cell.length_c   1.000
_cell.angle_alpha   90.00
_cell.angle_beta   90.00
_cell.angle_gamma   90.00
#
_symmetry.space_group_name_H-M   'P 1'
#
loop_
_entity.id
_entity.type
_entity.pdbx_description
1 polymer ?
#
loop_
_entity_poly.entity_id
_entity_poly.type
_entity_poly.pdbx_seq_one_letter_code
_entity_poly.pdbx_strand_id
1 'polypeptide(L)'
;MKCVIVFVCVFLLCVYVNEGKDFIVGTRANNLLISTEKVKYRGLPLIRRDKDYTYIDPKERIIKGIIARDLSRTDTEVSVVSGGVGATNVTLHLTSGRGEELNYLILIFSRNNDI
;
A
#
# COMPACT_ATOMS: atom_id res chain seq x y z
N MET A 1 25.29 -22.96 27.51
CA MET A 1 25.28 -23.10 26.03
C MET A 1 23.86 -23.25 25.47
N LYS A 2 23.02 -24.16 26.00
CA LYS A 2 21.63 -24.34 25.55
C LYS A 2 20.75 -23.07 25.63
N CYS A 3 20.83 -22.30 26.72
CA CYS A 3 20.06 -21.04 26.84
C CYS A 3 20.46 -19.96 25.83
N VAL A 4 21.73 -19.91 25.42
CA VAL A 4 22.21 -18.94 24.41
C VAL A 4 21.65 -19.31 23.03
N ILE A 5 21.61 -20.60 22.71
CA ILE A 5 21.01 -21.09 21.46
C ILE A 5 19.52 -20.77 21.40
N VAL A 6 18.78 -20.97 22.50
CA VAL A 6 17.36 -20.61 22.59
C VAL A 6 17.14 -19.11 22.40
N PHE A 7 17.97 -18.26 23.03
CA PHE A 7 17.86 -16.81 22.89
C PHE A 7 18.13 -16.35 21.44
N VAL A 8 19.14 -16.93 20.80
CA VAL A 8 19.47 -16.64 19.39
C VAL A 8 18.33 -17.09 18.46
N CYS A 9 17.74 -18.27 18.69
CA CYS A 9 16.60 -18.75 17.91
C CYS A 9 15.36 -17.85 18.07
N VAL A 10 15.06 -17.38 19.29
CA VAL A 10 13.94 -16.45 19.53
C VAL A 10 14.18 -15.10 18.86
N PHE A 11 15.41 -14.57 18.94
CA PHE A 11 15.75 -13.30 18.31
C PHE A 11 15.64 -13.37 16.77
N LEU A 12 16.09 -14.48 16.18
CA LEU A 12 15.95 -14.73 14.73
C LEU A 12 14.49 -14.86 14.29
N LEU A 13 13.63 -15.46 15.10
CA LEU A 13 12.18 -15.53 14.82
C LEU A 13 11.53 -14.15 14.87
N CYS A 14 11.88 -13.30 15.85
CA CYS A 14 11.34 -11.94 15.94
C CYS A 14 11.72 -11.05 14.75
N VAL A 15 12.91 -11.23 14.17
CA VAL A 15 13.35 -10.47 12.99
C VAL A 15 12.57 -10.87 11.72
N TYR A 16 12.01 -12.09 11.68
CA TYR A 16 11.31 -12.62 10.51
C TYR A 16 9.89 -12.04 10.31
N VAL A 17 9.31 -11.37 11.31
CA VAL A 17 7.88 -10.95 11.29
C VAL A 17 7.62 -9.65 10.52
N ASN A 18 8.49 -9.28 9.56
CA ASN A 18 8.24 -8.12 8.69
C ASN A 18 7.31 -8.51 7.52
N GLU A 19 6.01 -8.53 7.81
CA GLU A 19 4.96 -8.70 6.80
C GLU A 19 4.57 -7.32 6.23
N GLY A 20 4.64 -7.17 4.91
CA GLY A 20 4.17 -5.96 4.24
C GLY A 20 2.69 -6.09 3.89
N LYS A 21 1.90 -5.09 4.25
CA LYS A 21 0.44 -5.07 4.00
C LYS A 21 0.16 -4.45 2.62
N ASP A 22 0.37 -5.25 1.57
CA ASP A 22 -0.02 -4.85 0.21
C ASP A 22 -1.56 -4.78 0.09
N PHE A 23 -2.08 -3.69 -0.44
CA PHE A 23 -3.49 -3.52 -0.76
C PHE A 23 -3.73 -3.69 -2.25
N ILE A 24 -4.59 -4.63 -2.64
CA ILE A 24 -4.89 -4.94 -4.03
C ILE A 24 -6.40 -5.06 -4.19
N VAL A 25 -6.98 -4.27 -5.11
CA VAL A 25 -8.40 -4.34 -5.46
C VAL A 25 -8.57 -4.29 -6.97
N GLY A 26 -9.47 -5.11 -7.51
CA GLY A 26 -9.70 -5.25 -8.95
C GLY A 26 -8.63 -6.10 -9.63
N THR A 27 -8.36 -5.82 -10.90
CA THR A 27 -7.44 -6.63 -11.72
C THR A 27 -6.45 -5.79 -12.50
N ARG A 28 -5.20 -6.28 -12.56
CA ARG A 28 -4.15 -5.74 -13.43
C ARG A 28 -4.11 -6.40 -14.81
N ALA A 29 -4.78 -7.54 -14.98
CA ALA A 29 -4.67 -8.34 -16.20
C ALA A 29 -5.30 -7.59 -17.39
N ASN A 30 -4.54 -7.47 -18.48
CA ASN A 30 -4.94 -6.80 -19.72
C ASN A 30 -5.43 -5.35 -19.53
N ASN A 31 -4.98 -4.68 -18.47
CA ASN A 31 -5.30 -3.30 -18.18
C ASN A 31 -4.07 -2.41 -18.34
N LEU A 32 -4.29 -1.17 -18.76
CA LEU A 32 -3.27 -0.15 -18.93
C LEU A 32 -2.96 0.48 -17.57
N LEU A 33 -1.68 0.60 -17.23
CA LEU A 33 -1.22 1.39 -16.09
C LEU A 33 -1.41 2.88 -16.42
N ILE A 34 -2.27 3.57 -15.68
CA ILE A 34 -2.66 4.96 -15.95
C ILE A 34 -2.12 5.97 -14.93
N SER A 35 -1.74 5.50 -13.74
CA SER A 35 -1.08 6.33 -12.72
C SER A 35 -0.07 5.50 -11.93
N THR A 36 1.03 6.14 -11.55
CA THR A 36 2.06 5.58 -10.68
C THR A 36 2.53 6.70 -9.76
N GLU A 37 2.26 6.55 -8.47
CA GLU A 37 2.60 7.58 -7.50
C GLU A 37 3.17 6.98 -6.22
N LYS A 38 4.17 7.65 -5.66
CA LYS A 38 4.83 7.23 -4.43
C LYS A 38 4.41 8.15 -3.29
N VAL A 39 3.71 7.57 -2.32
CA VAL A 39 3.30 8.26 -1.09
C VAL A 39 4.28 7.91 0.01
N LYS A 40 5.16 8.87 0.35
CA LYS A 40 6.18 8.69 1.38
C LYS A 40 6.11 9.74 2.48
N TYR A 41 6.03 9.28 3.72
CA TYR A 41 6.03 10.10 4.92
C TYR A 41 6.87 9.45 6.02
N ARG A 42 7.84 10.19 6.59
CA ARG A 42 8.73 9.71 7.67
C ARG A 42 7.98 9.19 8.90
N GLY A 43 8.47 8.18 9.61
CA GLY A 43 7.88 7.80 10.90
C GLY A 43 7.96 8.92 11.95
N LEU A 44 6.98 8.98 12.86
CA LEU A 44 7.06 9.77 14.08
C LEU A 44 6.93 8.84 15.29
N PRO A 45 7.86 8.90 16.25
CA PRO A 45 7.81 8.02 17.42
C PRO A 45 6.50 8.22 18.17
N LEU A 46 5.86 7.12 18.56
CA LEU A 46 4.62 7.06 19.34
C LEU A 46 3.36 7.65 18.67
N ILE A 47 3.47 8.22 17.48
CA ILE A 47 2.37 8.88 16.77
C ILE A 47 1.98 8.06 15.55
N ARG A 48 0.67 7.86 15.36
CA ARG A 48 0.07 7.30 14.14
C ARG A 48 -0.12 8.42 13.13
N ARG A 49 0.05 8.13 11.84
CA ARG A 49 -0.24 9.07 10.75
C ARG A 49 -1.39 8.56 9.91
N ASP A 50 -2.28 9.48 9.58
CA ASP A 50 -3.41 9.26 8.70
C ASP A 50 -3.32 10.26 7.54
N LYS A 51 -3.34 9.74 6.31
CA LYS A 51 -3.17 10.53 5.09
C LYS A 51 -4.07 10.02 3.98
N ASP A 52 -4.73 10.96 3.31
CA ASP A 52 -5.53 10.66 2.14
C ASP A 52 -4.73 10.87 0.87
N TYR A 53 -4.87 9.92 -0.04
CA TYR A 53 -4.40 10.00 -1.41
C TYR A 53 -5.61 10.02 -2.34
N THR A 54 -5.73 11.05 -3.18
CA THR A 54 -6.83 11.16 -4.15
C THR A 54 -6.30 11.17 -5.55
N TYR A 55 -6.85 10.28 -6.38
CA TYR A 55 -6.61 10.23 -7.81
C TYR A 55 -7.91 10.50 -8.57
N ILE A 56 -7.83 11.34 -9.59
CA ILE A 56 -8.93 11.63 -10.51
C ILE A 56 -8.36 11.48 -11.93
N ASP A 57 -8.94 10.60 -12.73
CA ASP A 57 -8.46 10.43 -14.10
C ASP A 57 -8.91 11.61 -14.98
N PRO A 58 -7.98 12.36 -15.61
CA PRO A 58 -8.33 13.50 -16.45
C PRO A 58 -9.05 13.11 -17.75
N LYS A 59 -9.03 11.82 -18.12
CA LYS A 59 -9.68 11.28 -19.32
C LYS A 59 -10.96 10.51 -18.99
N GLU A 60 -11.44 10.58 -17.74
CA GLU A 60 -12.66 9.92 -17.26
C GLU A 60 -12.69 8.41 -17.54
N ARG A 61 -11.53 7.75 -17.57
CA ARG A 61 -11.41 6.32 -17.78
C ARG A 61 -11.79 5.57 -16.51
N ILE A 62 -12.52 4.47 -16.67
CA ILE A 62 -12.94 3.62 -15.55
C ILE A 62 -11.73 2.89 -14.97
N ILE A 63 -11.52 3.02 -13.67
CA ILE A 63 -10.49 2.30 -12.93
C ILE A 63 -10.88 0.81 -12.86
N LYS A 64 -9.93 -0.05 -13.22
CA LYS A 64 -10.08 -1.52 -13.24
C LYS A 64 -9.25 -2.24 -12.19
N GLY A 65 -8.18 -1.61 -11.71
CA GLY A 65 -7.32 -2.18 -10.69
C GLY A 65 -6.59 -1.09 -9.93
N ILE A 66 -6.38 -1.34 -8.64
CA ILE A 66 -5.65 -0.47 -7.74
C ILE A 66 -4.71 -1.37 -6.94
N ILE A 67 -3.44 -1.00 -6.90
CA ILE A 67 -2.43 -1.66 -6.08
C ILE A 67 -1.76 -0.58 -5.26
N ALA A 68 -1.85 -0.64 -3.94
CA ALA A 68 -0.99 0.12 -3.05
C ALA A 68 -0.02 -0.87 -2.41
N ARG A 69 1.22 -0.86 -2.90
CA ARG A 69 2.29 -1.73 -2.42
C ARG A 69 3.06 -1.07 -1.30
N ASP A 70 3.18 -1.74 -0.17
CA ASP A 70 4.03 -1.28 0.92
C ASP A 70 5.50 -1.60 0.60
N LEU A 71 6.30 -0.56 0.41
CA LEU A 71 7.71 -0.68 0.10
C LEU A 71 8.60 -0.83 1.34
N SER A 72 8.10 -0.45 2.53
CA SER A 72 8.85 -0.52 3.78
C SER A 72 8.49 -1.75 4.61
N ARG A 73 7.42 -2.47 4.25
CA ARG A 73 6.94 -3.69 4.92
C ARG A 73 6.70 -3.46 6.41
N THR A 74 6.01 -2.36 6.70
CA THR A 74 5.71 -1.89 8.05
C THR A 74 4.23 -2.15 8.36
N ASP A 75 3.85 -2.01 9.64
CA ASP A 75 2.45 -2.17 10.07
C ASP A 75 1.60 -0.98 9.62
N THR A 76 1.32 -0.91 8.32
CA THR A 76 0.59 0.18 7.68
C THR A 76 -0.66 -0.38 6.99
N GLU A 77 -1.70 0.43 6.86
CA GLU A 77 -3.00 -0.02 6.35
C GLU A 77 -3.50 0.94 5.29
N VAL A 78 -4.17 0.40 4.28
CA VAL A 78 -4.80 1.18 3.21
C VAL A 78 -6.25 0.75 3.06
N SER A 79 -7.16 1.72 2.95
CA SER A 79 -8.56 1.48 2.65
C SER A 79 -9.08 2.46 1.59
N VAL A 80 -10.13 2.09 0.88
CA VAL A 80 -10.81 2.98 -0.07
C VAL A 80 -11.90 3.74 0.68
N VAL A 81 -11.86 5.06 0.63
CA VAL A 81 -12.87 5.94 1.27
C VAL A 81 -13.94 6.38 0.27
N SER A 82 -13.54 6.62 -0.98
CA SER A 82 -14.44 7.09 -2.04
C SER A 82 -13.97 6.62 -3.40
N GLY A 83 -14.91 6.45 -4.33
CA GLY A 83 -14.64 5.96 -5.68
C GLY A 83 -14.13 4.51 -5.69
N GLY A 84 -13.07 4.26 -6.44
CA GLY A 84 -12.42 2.95 -6.52
C GLY A 84 -12.62 2.25 -7.87
N VAL A 85 -12.53 0.92 -7.86
CA VAL A 85 -12.73 0.11 -9.06
C VAL A 85 -14.17 0.27 -9.56
N GLY A 86 -14.33 0.58 -10.84
CA GLY A 86 -15.63 0.91 -11.45
C GLY A 86 -15.94 2.41 -11.49
N ALA A 87 -15.19 3.25 -10.77
CA ALA A 87 -15.28 4.70 -10.82
C ALA A 87 -14.15 5.32 -11.66
N THR A 88 -14.21 6.63 -11.92
CA THR A 88 -13.17 7.41 -12.60
C THR A 88 -12.20 8.10 -11.63
N ASN A 89 -12.48 8.00 -10.33
CA ASN A 89 -11.67 8.53 -9.25
C ASN A 89 -11.53 7.50 -8.13
N VAL A 90 -10.54 7.70 -7.27
CA VAL A 90 -10.40 6.97 -6.02
C VAL A 90 -9.73 7.84 -4.97
N THR A 91 -10.25 7.76 -3.75
CA THR A 91 -9.58 8.26 -2.56
C THR A 91 -9.21 7.09 -1.66
N LEU A 92 -7.91 6.96 -1.40
CA LEU A 92 -7.34 5.98 -0.48
C LEU A 92 -7.01 6.66 0.84
N HIS A 93 -7.40 6.05 1.95
CA HIS A 93 -6.92 6.42 3.28
C HIS A 93 -5.77 5.51 3.67
N LEU A 94 -4.60 6.10 3.87
CA LEU A 94 -3.38 5.44 4.28
C LEU A 94 -3.11 5.76 5.74
N THR A 95 -2.96 4.71 6.53
CA THR A 95 -2.74 4.81 7.96
C THR A 95 -1.45 4.10 8.35
N SER A 96 -0.59 4.76 9.12
CA SER A 96 0.68 4.21 9.57
C SER A 96 0.54 3.39 10.85
N GLY A 97 1.55 2.58 11.17
CA GLY A 97 1.79 2.09 12.53
C GLY A 97 2.35 3.22 13.41
N ARG A 98 2.35 3.03 14.73
CA ARG A 98 2.98 4.01 15.64
C ARG A 98 4.49 3.93 15.49
N GLY A 99 5.15 5.05 15.18
CA GLY A 99 6.59 5.04 14.93
C GLY A 99 7.00 4.67 13.50
N GLU A 100 6.08 4.10 12.72
CA GLU A 100 6.36 3.59 11.38
C GLU A 100 6.25 4.69 10.31
N GLU A 101 7.05 4.56 9.26
CA GLU A 101 6.88 5.37 8.05
C GLU A 101 5.73 4.86 7.18
N LEU A 102 5.12 5.77 6.41
CA LEU A 102 4.27 5.40 5.28
C LEU A 102 5.14 5.45 4.03
N ASN A 103 5.21 4.36 3.28
CA ASN A 103 5.98 4.30 2.03
C ASN A 103 5.28 3.38 1.03
N TYR A 104 4.25 3.92 0.39
CA TYR A 104 3.44 3.19 -0.57
C TYR A 104 3.78 3.55 -2.01
N LEU A 105 3.80 2.55 -2.88
CA LEU A 105 3.71 2.72 -4.32
C LEU A 105 2.29 2.41 -4.77
N ILE A 106 1.58 3.45 -5.19
CA ILE A 106 0.20 3.38 -5.66
C ILE A 106 0.22 3.28 -7.18
N LEU A 107 -0.41 2.22 -7.69
CA LEU A 107 -0.55 1.91 -9.11
C LEU A 107 -2.03 1.83 -9.43
N ILE A 108 -2.46 2.57 -10.44
CA ILE A 108 -3.86 2.60 -10.88
C ILE A 108 -3.91 2.13 -12.32
N PHE A 109 -4.81 1.20 -12.58
CA PHE A 109 -5.00 0.57 -13.88
C PHE A 109 -6.39 0.88 -14.42
N SER A 110 -6.49 1.09 -15.73
CA SER A 110 -7.75 1.24 -16.45
C SER A 110 -7.80 0.27 -17.63
N ARG A 111 -8.97 0.14 -18.27
CA ARG A 111 -9.14 -0.71 -19.44
C ARG A 111 -8.14 -0.32 -20.52
N ASN A 112 -7.44 -1.32 -21.05
CA ASN A 112 -6.69 -1.14 -22.28
C ASN A 112 -7.67 -1.20 -23.46
N ASN A 113 -7.67 -0.19 -24.33
CA ASN A 113 -8.53 -0.14 -25.51
C ASN A 113 -7.84 -0.72 -26.76
N ASP A 114 -6.58 -1.14 -26.64
CA ASP A 114 -5.77 -1.66 -27.75
C ASP A 114 -5.99 -3.16 -28.00
N ILE A 115 -7.06 -3.75 -27.44
CA ILE A 115 -7.51 -5.14 -27.63
C ILE A 115 -9.03 -5.16 -27.82
#